data_AF-A0A266ND34-F1
#
_entry.id   AF-A0A266ND34-F1
#
_cell.length_a   1.000
_cell.length_b   1.000
_cell.length_c   1.000
_cell.angle_alpha   90.00
_cell.angle_beta   90.00
_cell.angle_gamma   90.00
#
_symmetry.space_group_name_H-M   'P 1'
#
loop_
_entity.id
_entity.type
_entity.pdbx_description
1 polymer ?
#
loop_
_entity_poly.entity_id
_entity_poly.type
_entity_poly.pdbx_seq_one_letter_code
_entity_poly.pdbx_strand_id
1 'polypeptide(L)'
;MTDKMREEFEASVLSEYPNQNMGKFATGEYQSTTIEHCWWAWKKSREVLVIELPQIVGYEAGYDSIRENEYASQSSELFDADEVFALCRSIEVREAIEAAGVKVKS
;
A
#
# COMPACT_ATOMS: atom_id res chain seq x y z
N MET A 1 11.12 -6.08 8.62
CA MET A 1 10.15 -5.24 9.34
C MET A 1 10.74 -3.85 9.45
N THR A 2 10.03 -2.80 9.05
CA THR A 2 10.55 -1.43 9.13
C THR A 2 10.38 -0.87 10.54
N ASP A 3 11.24 0.08 10.93
CA ASP A 3 11.14 0.76 12.24
C ASP A 3 9.78 1.45 12.42
N LYS A 4 9.22 1.99 11.34
CA LYS A 4 7.90 2.62 11.31
C LYS A 4 6.77 1.71 11.81
N MET A 5 6.77 0.42 11.45
CA MET A 5 5.73 -0.51 11.93
C MET A 5 5.76 -0.69 13.45
N ARG A 6 6.96 -0.65 14.03
CA ARG A 6 7.14 -0.76 15.47
C ARG A 6 6.74 0.54 16.16
N GLU A 7 7.13 1.68 15.62
CA GLU A 7 6.71 2.99 16.12
C GLU A 7 5.18 3.14 16.15
N GLU A 8 4.49 2.74 15.08
CA GLU A 8 3.02 2.76 15.02
C GLU A 8 2.38 1.87 16.08
N PHE A 9 2.93 0.66 16.28
CA PHE A 9 2.47 -0.25 17.32
C PHE A 9 2.66 0.34 18.72
N GLU A 10 3.85 0.85 19.03
CA GLU A 10 4.18 1.43 20.33
C GLU A 10 3.33 2.67 20.62
N ALA A 11 3.15 3.54 19.63
CA ALA A 11 2.29 4.72 19.75
C ALA A 11 0.82 4.34 20.02
N SER A 12 0.30 3.31 19.34
CA SER A 12 -1.07 2.83 19.57
C SER A 12 -1.24 2.26 20.97
N VAL A 13 -0.28 1.47 21.46
CA VAL A 13 -0.32 0.90 22.81
C VAL A 13 -0.29 2.00 23.86
N LEU A 14 0.60 2.98 23.72
CA LEU A 14 0.72 4.08 24.68
C LEU A 14 -0.45 5.08 24.61
N SER A 15 -1.11 5.22 23.47
CA SER A 15 -2.32 6.03 23.35
C SER A 15 -3.48 5.45 24.18
N GLU A 16 -3.65 4.13 24.16
CA GLU A 16 -4.73 3.44 24.88
C GLU A 16 -4.32 3.14 26.35
N TYR A 17 -3.05 2.82 26.57
CA TYR A 17 -2.47 2.43 27.86
C TYR A 17 -1.22 3.27 28.19
N PRO A 18 -1.37 4.53 28.62
CA PRO A 18 -0.26 5.47 28.78
C PRO A 18 0.82 5.05 29.78
N ASN A 19 0.48 4.20 30.75
CA ASN A 19 1.40 3.73 31.80
C ASN A 19 2.00 2.35 31.49
N GLN A 20 1.85 1.85 30.27
CA GLN A 20 2.36 0.54 29.88
C GLN A 20 3.90 0.53 29.88
N ASN A 21 4.49 -0.53 30.43
CA ASN A 21 5.94 -0.73 30.37
C ASN A 21 6.36 -1.16 28.95
N MET A 22 7.05 -0.28 28.24
CA MET A 22 7.60 -0.51 26.90
C MET A 22 9.11 -0.80 26.91
N GLY A 23 9.68 -1.10 28.07
CA GLY A 23 11.07 -1.50 28.24
C GLY A 23 11.40 -2.72 27.37
N LYS A 24 12.61 -2.73 26.82
CA LYS A 24 13.13 -3.81 25.97
C LYS A 24 14.40 -4.40 26.57
N PHE A 25 14.64 -5.67 26.32
CA PHE A 25 15.95 -6.27 26.56
C PHE A 25 16.96 -5.79 25.52
N ALA A 26 18.25 -6.07 25.73
CA ALA A 26 19.29 -5.83 24.75
C ALA A 26 19.06 -6.59 23.43
N THR A 27 18.27 -7.67 23.47
CA THR A 27 17.81 -8.43 22.29
C THR A 27 16.75 -7.70 21.47
N GLY A 28 16.15 -6.64 22.00
CA GLY A 28 15.08 -5.86 21.36
C GLY A 28 13.65 -6.40 21.56
N GLU A 29 13.51 -7.52 22.27
CA GLU A 29 12.22 -8.05 22.76
C GLU A 29 11.68 -7.18 23.88
N TYR A 30 10.36 -7.04 23.96
CA TYR A 30 9.73 -6.33 25.07
C TYR A 30 9.86 -7.14 26.36
N GLN A 31 10.15 -6.44 27.46
CA GLN A 31 10.21 -7.04 28.79
C GLN A 31 8.85 -7.51 29.29
N SER A 32 7.77 -6.88 28.80
CA SER A 32 6.40 -7.32 29.05
C SER A 32 6.02 -8.43 28.06
N THR A 33 5.77 -9.63 28.57
CA THR A 33 5.31 -10.78 27.77
C THR A 33 4.03 -10.47 26.99
N THR A 34 3.09 -9.72 27.59
CA THR A 34 1.86 -9.29 26.91
C THR A 34 2.18 -8.44 25.69
N ILE A 35 3.08 -7.46 25.83
CA ILE A 35 3.46 -6.58 24.71
C ILE A 35 4.23 -7.37 23.65
N GLU A 36 5.11 -8.29 24.04
CA GLU A 36 5.83 -9.13 23.07
C GLU A 36 4.87 -10.02 22.27
N HIS A 37 3.87 -10.64 22.91
CA HIS A 37 2.87 -11.44 22.20
C HIS A 37 1.96 -10.59 21.31
N CYS A 38 1.53 -9.42 21.76
CA CYS A 38 0.77 -8.49 20.93
C CYS A 38 1.59 -8.02 19.72
N TRP A 39 2.88 -7.72 19.92
CA TRP A 39 3.80 -7.37 18.86
C TRP A 39 3.99 -8.51 17.86
N TRP A 40 4.17 -9.75 18.34
CA TRP A 40 4.24 -10.93 17.48
C TRP A 40 2.96 -11.10 16.65
N ALA A 41 1.79 -10.99 17.25
CA ALA A 41 0.51 -11.12 16.55
C ALA A 41 0.33 -10.00 15.51
N TRP A 42 0.68 -8.76 15.85
CA TRP A 42 0.67 -7.61 14.94
C TRP A 42 1.61 -7.79 13.75
N LYS A 43 2.82 -8.30 13.99
CA LYS A 43 3.77 -8.64 12.92
C LYS A 43 3.17 -9.69 11.99
N LYS A 44 2.63 -10.78 12.55
CA LYS A 44 2.07 -11.89 11.79
C LYS A 44 0.87 -11.50 10.96
N SER A 45 -0.04 -10.67 11.47
CA SER A 45 -1.21 -10.22 10.71
C SER A 45 -0.84 -9.40 9.46
N ARG A 46 0.29 -8.67 9.51
CA ARG A 46 0.77 -7.86 8.39
C ARG A 46 1.65 -8.62 7.40
N GLU A 47 2.36 -9.65 7.83
CA GLU A 47 3.11 -10.55 6.94
C GLU A 47 2.19 -11.31 5.98
N VAL A 48 0.95 -11.60 6.41
CA VAL A 48 -0.04 -12.36 5.62
C VAL A 48 -1.01 -11.48 4.84
N LEU A 49 -0.92 -10.15 4.96
CA LEU A 49 -1.83 -9.24 4.28
C LEU A 49 -1.49 -9.16 2.80
N VAL A 50 -2.28 -9.85 1.98
CA VAL A 50 -2.21 -9.82 0.51
C VAL A 50 -3.47 -9.15 -0.02
N ILE A 51 -3.30 -8.13 -0.86
CA ILE A 51 -4.41 -7.45 -1.54
C ILE A 51 -4.27 -7.75 -3.02
N GLU A 52 -5.29 -8.40 -3.59
CA GLU A 52 -5.39 -8.58 -5.03
C GLU A 52 -5.79 -7.26 -5.67
N LEU A 53 -4.92 -6.74 -6.55
CA LEU A 53 -5.21 -5.52 -7.30
C LEU A 53 -5.92 -5.86 -8.62
N PRO A 54 -6.76 -4.96 -9.14
CA PRO A 54 -7.46 -5.17 -10.41
C PRO A 54 -6.46 -5.41 -11.55
N GLN A 55 -6.91 -6.14 -12.57
CA GLN A 55 -6.11 -6.41 -13.75
C GLN A 55 -5.67 -5.11 -14.41
N ILE A 56 -4.41 -5.11 -14.86
CA ILE A 56 -3.84 -3.99 -15.56
C ILE A 56 -4.46 -3.92 -16.96
N VAL A 57 -5.14 -2.83 -17.27
CA VAL A 57 -5.64 -2.55 -18.61
C VAL A 57 -4.73 -1.52 -19.28
N GLY A 58 -4.28 -1.82 -20.50
CA GLY A 58 -3.63 -0.80 -21.33
C GLY A 58 -4.58 0.38 -21.46
N TYR A 59 -4.17 1.56 -21.01
CA TYR A 59 -5.06 2.71 -20.93
C TYR A 59 -5.43 3.21 -22.34
N GLU A 60 -6.57 2.78 -22.87
CA GLU A 60 -7.14 3.26 -24.14
C GLU A 60 -7.53 4.74 -24.10
N ALA A 61 -7.45 5.44 -22.96
CA ALA A 61 -7.73 6.87 -22.90
C ALA A 61 -6.52 7.77 -23.26
N GLY A 62 -5.36 7.18 -23.59
CA GLY A 62 -4.37 7.87 -24.43
C GLY A 62 -4.82 7.94 -25.90
N TYR A 63 -5.67 7.01 -26.34
CA TYR A 63 -6.17 6.93 -27.72
C TYR A 63 -7.31 7.92 -27.99
N ASP A 64 -8.20 8.16 -27.02
CA ASP A 64 -9.30 9.12 -27.20
C ASP A 64 -8.81 10.57 -27.27
N SER A 65 -7.78 10.95 -26.50
CA SER A 65 -7.18 12.30 -26.61
C SER A 65 -6.33 12.52 -27.87
N ILE A 66 -5.87 11.42 -28.50
CA ILE A 66 -5.07 11.49 -29.75
C ILE A 66 -5.98 11.47 -30.99
N ARG A 67 -7.16 10.82 -30.93
CA ARG A 67 -8.12 10.80 -32.06
C ARG A 67 -8.77 12.15 -32.36
N GLU A 68 -8.96 13.00 -31.34
CA GLU A 68 -9.58 14.31 -31.52
C GLU A 68 -8.58 15.45 -31.76
N ASN A 69 -7.27 15.15 -31.80
CA ASN A 69 -6.25 16.17 -32.03
C ASN A 69 -5.88 16.21 -33.53
N GLU A 70 -5.98 17.38 -34.17
CA GLU A 70 -5.64 17.60 -35.59
C GLU A 70 -4.20 17.19 -35.96
N TYR A 71 -3.35 16.90 -34.96
CA TYR A 71 -1.97 16.42 -35.12
C TYR A 71 -1.83 14.89 -35.21
N ALA A 72 -2.92 14.11 -35.22
CA ALA A 72 -2.88 12.65 -35.35
C ALA A 72 -2.12 12.17 -36.61
N SER A 73 -2.04 13.00 -37.66
CA SER A 73 -1.32 12.70 -38.90
C SER A 73 0.21 12.72 -38.78
N GLN A 74 0.77 13.23 -37.68
CA GLN A 74 2.22 13.23 -37.40
C GLN A 74 2.65 12.15 -36.38
N SER A 75 1.75 11.25 -36.00
CA SER A 75 1.98 10.27 -34.93
C SER A 75 2.85 9.07 -35.34
N SER A 76 3.23 8.92 -36.62
CA SER A 76 3.97 7.73 -37.06
C SER A 76 5.44 7.69 -36.61
N GLU A 77 5.98 8.78 -36.04
CA GLU A 77 7.38 8.88 -35.62
C GLU A 77 7.58 9.03 -34.09
N LEU A 78 6.51 9.06 -33.29
CA LEU A 78 6.63 9.49 -31.88
C LEU A 78 6.58 8.38 -30.83
N PHE A 79 6.40 7.12 -31.22
CA PHE A 79 6.26 6.05 -30.24
C PHE A 79 6.89 4.74 -30.73
N ASP A 80 8.19 4.57 -30.46
CA ASP A 80 8.69 3.28 -29.98
C ASP A 80 8.06 2.98 -28.61
N ALA A 81 6.72 2.94 -28.52
CA ALA A 81 5.98 2.71 -27.28
C ALA A 81 5.98 1.22 -26.95
N ASP A 82 7.18 0.70 -26.71
CA ASP A 82 7.39 -0.65 -26.21
C ASP A 82 7.15 -0.77 -24.69
N GLU A 83 6.52 0.23 -24.07
CA GLU A 83 5.92 0.07 -22.75
C GLU A 83 4.50 0.63 -22.80
N VAL A 84 3.53 -0.22 -23.20
CA VAL A 84 2.13 -0.05 -22.80
C VAL A 84 2.14 0.09 -21.29
N PHE A 85 2.06 1.33 -20.78
CA PHE A 85 2.07 1.57 -19.35
C PHE A 85 0.96 0.75 -18.74
N ALA A 86 1.39 -0.20 -17.93
CA ALA A 86 0.53 -1.11 -17.23
C ALA A 86 -0.19 -0.30 -16.13
N LEU A 87 -1.29 0.36 -16.48
CA LEU A 87 -2.04 1.24 -15.60
C LEU A 87 -3.31 0.55 -15.07
N CYS A 88 -3.52 0.61 -13.76
CA CYS A 88 -4.82 0.30 -13.15
C CYS A 88 -5.56 1.62 -12.90
N ARG A 89 -6.89 1.64 -13.09
CA ARG A 89 -7.68 2.83 -12.72
C ARG A 89 -7.62 3.02 -11.22
N SER A 90 -7.30 4.23 -10.76
CA SER A 90 -7.13 4.46 -9.32
C SER A 90 -8.39 4.16 -8.51
N ILE A 91 -9.58 4.34 -9.09
CA ILE A 91 -10.85 4.00 -8.43
C ILE A 91 -10.95 2.51 -8.13
N GLU A 92 -10.63 1.66 -9.10
CA GLU A 92 -10.69 0.19 -8.97
C GLU A 92 -9.63 -0.30 -7.97
N VAL A 93 -8.44 0.32 -7.95
CA VAL A 93 -7.40 0.03 -6.95
C VAL A 93 -7.88 0.39 -5.54
N ARG A 94 -8.52 1.55 -5.37
CA ARG A 94 -9.06 1.98 -4.07
C ARG A 94 -10.16 1.04 -3.60
N GLU A 95 -11.10 0.67 -4.49
CA GLU A 95 -12.17 -0.28 -4.20
C GLU A 95 -11.63 -1.65 -3.79
N ALA A 96 -10.59 -2.16 -4.47
CA ALA A 96 -9.96 -3.43 -4.11
C ALA A 96 -9.29 -3.40 -2.72
N ILE A 97 -8.61 -2.30 -2.39
CA ILE A 97 -8.01 -2.11 -1.06
C ILE A 97 -9.10 -2.05 0.03
N GLU A 98 -10.20 -1.33 -0.23
CA GLU A 98 -11.32 -1.23 0.70
C GLU A 98 -12.06 -2.56 0.88
N ALA A 99 -12.24 -3.33 -0.20
CA ALA A 99 -12.82 -4.68 -0.16
C ALA A 99 -11.98 -5.66 0.67
N ALA A 100 -10.65 -5.45 0.74
CA ALA A 100 -9.76 -6.18 1.64
C ALA A 100 -9.83 -5.70 3.11
N GLY A 101 -10.73 -4.77 3.44
CA GLY A 101 -10.92 -4.22 4.78
C GLY A 101 -9.89 -3.17 5.20
N VAL A 102 -9.08 -2.68 4.25
CA VAL A 102 -8.05 -1.67 4.50
C VAL A 102 -8.59 -0.28 4.16
N LYS A 103 -8.39 0.68 5.07
CA LYS A 103 -8.83 2.06 4.85
C LYS A 103 -7.90 2.78 3.89
N VAL A 104 -8.47 3.40 2.86
CA VAL A 104 -7.77 4.30 1.93
C VAL A 104 -7.98 5.75 2.37
N LYS A 105 -6.92 6.57 2.38
CA LYS A 105 -7.03 8.02 2.59
C LYS A 105 -7.12 8.75 1.24
N SER A 106 -7.98 9.78 1.18
CA SER A 106 -8.14 10.68 0.03
C SER A 106 -7.05 11.72 -0.02
#